data_AF-A0A1L4BYZ1-F1
#
_entry.id   AF-A0A1L4BYZ1-F1
#
_cell.length_a   1.000
_cell.length_b   1.000
_cell.length_c   1.000
_cell.angle_alpha   90.00
_cell.angle_beta   90.00
_cell.angle_gamma   90.00
#
_symmetry.space_group_name_H-M   'P 1'
#
loop_
_entity.id
_entity.type
_entity.pdbx_description
1 polymer ?
#
loop_
_entity_poly.entity_id
_entity_poly.type
_entity_poly.pdbx_seq_one_letter_code
_entity_poly.pdbx_strand_id
1 'polypeptide(L)'
;MSCYHWELEALLKGLMLKQVDEREKLAEMAINLRYTMNAKKIQVNKLFNKKKEEQNVLDQFKRKNIDGTKNKLAQKVQQVNGYFKNRFKSKESENSEE
;
A
#
# COMPACT_ATOMS: atom_id res chain seq x y z
N MET A 1 -13.04 20.68 -25.53
CA MET A 1 -12.60 19.27 -25.48
C MET A 1 -13.11 18.67 -24.19
N SER A 2 -14.11 17.78 -24.23
CA SER A 2 -14.49 17.00 -23.06
C SER A 2 -13.51 15.84 -22.94
N CYS A 3 -12.67 15.84 -21.90
CA CYS A 3 -11.76 14.74 -21.60
C CYS A 3 -12.51 13.74 -20.72
N TYR A 4 -12.48 12.45 -21.06
CA TYR A 4 -13.06 11.43 -20.19
C TYR A 4 -12.23 11.32 -18.90
N HIS A 5 -12.87 11.01 -17.78
CA HIS A 5 -12.18 10.92 -16.48
C HIS A 5 -10.97 9.97 -16.50
N TRP A 6 -11.10 8.84 -17.20
CA TRP A 6 -10.03 7.85 -17.32
C TRP A 6 -8.84 8.37 -18.16
N GLU A 7 -9.08 9.23 -19.15
CA GLU A 7 -8.03 9.84 -19.98
C GLU A 7 -7.19 10.80 -19.14
N LEU A 8 -7.86 11.64 -18.33
CA LEU A 8 -7.20 12.55 -17.41
C LEU A 8 -6.40 11.79 -16.34
N GLU A 9 -6.97 10.72 -15.80
CA GLU A 9 -6.30 9.86 -14.81
C GLU A 9 -5.05 9.20 -15.40
N ALA A 10 -5.13 8.67 -16.62
CA ALA A 10 -4.00 8.08 -17.33
C ALA A 10 -2.89 9.11 -17.61
N LEU A 11 -3.26 10.33 -18.01
CA LEU A 11 -2.32 11.40 -18.30
C LEU A 11 -1.59 11.86 -17.03
N LEU A 12 -2.32 12.03 -15.92
CA LEU A 12 -1.73 12.38 -14.63
C LEU A 12 -0.80 11.29 -14.11
N LYS A 13 -1.20 10.02 -14.25
CA LYS A 13 -0.35 8.87 -13.91
C LYS A 13 0.94 8.86 -14.73
N GLY A 14 0.86 9.10 -16.04
CA GLY A 14 2.03 9.20 -16.91
C GLY A 14 2.98 10.33 -16.49
N LEU A 15 2.43 11.50 -16.14
CA LEU A 15 3.20 12.63 -15.63
C LEU A 15 3.96 12.28 -14.34
N MET A 16 3.29 11.63 -13.39
CA MET A 16 3.89 11.19 -12.13
C MET A 16 5.02 10.18 -12.35
N LEU A 17 4.83 9.21 -13.25
CA LEU A 17 5.88 8.25 -13.59
C LEU A 17 7.10 8.92 -14.24
N LYS A 18 6.88 9.91 -15.12
CA LYS A 18 7.98 10.70 -15.69
C LYS A 18 8.79 11.43 -14.61
N GLN A 19 8.12 11.98 -13.60
CA GLN A 19 8.81 12.63 -12.48
C GLN A 19 9.65 11.64 -11.66
N VAL A 20 9.21 10.39 -11.52
CA VAL A 20 9.98 9.32 -10.87
C VAL A 20 11.27 9.04 -11.66
N ASP A 21 11.19 8.95 -12.99
CA ASP A 21 12.36 8.78 -13.85
C ASP A 21 13.34 9.97 -13.77
N GLU A 22 12.84 11.20 -13.69
CA GLU A 22 13.68 12.39 -13.52
C GLU A 22 14.43 12.37 -12.18
N ARG A 23 13.76 11.94 -11.10
CA ARG A 23 14.38 11.78 -9.78
C ARG A 23 15.45 10.69 -9.78
N GLU A 24 15.24 9.60 -10.51
CA GLU A 24 16.25 8.55 -10.67
C GLU A 24 17.52 9.10 -11.33
N LYS A 25 17.37 9.85 -12.44
CA LYS A 25 18.50 10.48 -13.14
C LYS A 25 19.26 11.46 -12.25
N LEU A 26 18.54 12.26 -11.46
CA LEU A 26 19.15 13.19 -10.51
C LEU A 26 19.91 12.44 -9.39
N ALA A 27 19.35 11.34 -8.89
CA ALA A 27 20.02 10.52 -7.88
C ALA A 27 21.31 9.88 -8.43
N GLU A 28 21.28 9.39 -9.67
CA GLU A 28 22.48 8.87 -10.35
C GLU A 28 23.54 9.97 -10.54
N MET A 29 23.14 11.14 -11.03
CA MET A 29 24.03 12.30 -11.17
C MET A 29 24.66 12.71 -9.84
N ALA A 30 23.88 12.76 -8.76
CA ALA A 30 24.38 13.09 -7.42
C ALA A 30 25.42 12.08 -6.92
N ILE A 31 25.23 10.79 -7.21
CA ILE A 31 26.21 9.74 -6.86
C ILE A 31 27.50 9.91 -7.65
N ASN A 32 27.39 10.22 -8.94
CA ASN A 32 28.55 10.46 -9.80
C ASN A 32 29.32 11.70 -9.32
N LEU A 33 28.62 12.79 -9.00
CA LEU A 33 29.24 13.99 -8.44
C LEU A 33 29.98 13.67 -7.14
N ARG A 34 29.34 12.92 -6.23
CA ARG A 34 29.97 12.52 -4.97
C ARG A 34 31.22 11.67 -5.18
N TYR A 35 31.20 10.79 -6.19
CA TYR A 35 32.38 10.01 -6.56
C TYR A 35 33.51 10.91 -7.11
N THR A 36 33.19 11.89 -7.96
CA THR A 36 34.19 12.87 -8.45
C THR A 36 34.79 13.72 -7.34
N MET A 37 34.04 13.95 -6.25
CA MET A 37 34.53 14.62 -5.04
C MET A 37 35.34 13.70 -4.11
N ASN A 38 35.85 12.56 -4.62
CA ASN A 38 36.62 11.56 -3.87
C ASN A 38 35.92 10.98 -2.63
N ALA A 39 34.60 11.08 -2.53
CA ALA A 39 33.85 10.40 -1.48
C ALA A 39 33.46 8.97 -1.91
N LYS A 40 33.43 8.05 -0.94
CA LYS A 40 33.15 6.61 -1.16
C LYS A 40 31.85 6.39 -1.93
N LYS A 41 31.86 5.67 -3.05
CA LYS A 41 30.65 5.37 -3.86
C LYS A 41 29.51 4.74 -3.02
N ILE A 42 28.30 5.31 -3.11
CA ILE A 42 27.07 4.75 -2.51
C ILE A 42 26.31 3.96 -3.58
N GLN A 43 25.57 2.95 -3.16
CA GLN A 43 24.63 2.22 -4.03
C GLN A 43 23.39 3.05 -4.34
N VAL A 44 23.01 3.14 -5.62
CA VAL A 44 21.83 3.91 -6.09
C VAL A 44 20.56 3.53 -5.32
N ASN A 45 20.31 2.24 -5.11
CA ASN A 45 19.15 1.72 -4.39
C ASN A 45 19.02 2.22 -2.94
N LYS A 46 20.11 2.70 -2.31
CA LYS A 46 20.06 3.30 -0.97
C LYS A 46 19.58 4.75 -0.98
N LEU A 47 19.82 5.47 -2.07
CA LEU A 47 19.41 6.86 -2.26
C LEU A 47 18.02 6.95 -2.87
N PHE A 48 17.75 6.12 -3.88
CA PHE A 48 16.49 6.12 -4.60
C PHE A 48 16.12 4.70 -5.03
N ASN A 49 14.89 4.28 -4.69
CA ASN A 49 14.36 3.00 -5.12
C ASN A 49 13.18 3.23 -6.08
N LYS A 50 13.49 3.20 -7.38
CA LYS A 50 12.53 3.42 -8.46
C LYS A 50 11.28 2.56 -8.31
N LYS A 51 11.46 1.25 -8.13
CA LYS A 51 10.34 0.29 -8.03
C LYS A 51 9.37 0.64 -6.89
N LYS A 52 9.91 1.10 -5.75
CA LYS A 52 9.08 1.49 -4.61
C LYS A 52 8.27 2.75 -4.91
N GLU A 53 8.89 3.75 -5.53
CA GLU A 53 8.22 5.00 -5.92
C GLU A 53 7.16 4.76 -7.02
N GLU A 54 7.47 3.94 -8.03
CA GLU A 54 6.51 3.52 -9.05
C GLU A 54 5.30 2.80 -8.45
N GLN A 55 5.53 1.89 -7.50
CA GLN A 55 4.43 1.22 -6.80
C GLN A 55 3.60 2.19 -5.98
N ASN A 56 4.21 3.16 -5.31
CA ASN A 56 3.49 4.19 -4.57
C ASN A 56 2.58 5.01 -5.51
N VAL A 57 3.09 5.42 -6.68
CA VAL A 57 2.28 6.08 -7.71
C VAL A 57 1.13 5.16 -8.12
N LEU A 58 1.40 3.89 -8.45
CA LEU A 58 0.38 2.93 -8.86
C LEU A 58 -0.70 2.73 -7.78
N ASP A 59 -0.31 2.68 -6.51
CA ASP A 59 -1.22 2.46 -5.40
C ASP A 59 -2.13 3.68 -5.13
N GLN A 60 -1.68 4.89 -5.44
CA GLN A 60 -2.51 6.10 -5.37
C GLN A 60 -3.63 6.10 -6.42
N PHE A 61 -3.37 5.54 -7.60
CA PHE A 61 -4.35 5.41 -8.69
C PHE A 61 -5.15 4.09 -8.65
N LYS A 62 -4.84 3.16 -7.74
CA LYS A 62 -5.67 1.97 -7.55
C LYS A 62 -7.00 2.38 -6.92
N ARG A 63 -8.10 2.15 -7.65
CA ARG A 63 -9.45 2.26 -7.10
C ARG A 63 -9.57 1.33 -5.90
N LYS A 64 -9.72 1.88 -4.70
CA LYS A 64 -10.04 1.09 -3.50
C LYS A 64 -11.47 0.59 -3.67
N ASN A 65 -11.62 -0.72 -3.88
CA ASN A 65 -12.93 -1.37 -3.78
C ASN A 65 -13.40 -1.23 -2.33
N ILE A 66 -14.31 -0.29 -2.07
CA ILE A 66 -14.85 0.02 -0.73
C ILE A 66 -15.66 -1.17 -0.16
N ASP A 67 -16.11 -2.07 -1.03
CA ASP A 67 -17.06 -3.13 -0.71
C ASP A 67 -16.51 -4.23 0.22
N GLY A 68 -15.20 -4.47 0.22
CA GLY A 68 -14.59 -5.54 1.03
C GLY A 68 -14.44 -5.24 2.52
N THR A 69 -14.46 -3.97 2.91
CA THR A 69 -14.07 -3.56 4.28
C THR A 69 -15.27 -3.58 5.25
N LYS A 70 -16.46 -3.25 4.77
CA LYS A 70 -17.70 -3.25 5.59
C LYS A 70 -18.05 -4.67 6.08
N ASN A 71 -17.82 -5.69 5.25
CA ASN A 71 -18.12 -7.08 5.59
C ASN A 71 -17.12 -7.71 6.58
N LYS A 72 -15.86 -7.26 6.60
CA LYS A 72 -14.84 -7.82 7.53
C LYS A 72 -15.13 -7.52 8.99
N LEU A 73 -15.66 -6.34 9.30
CA LEU A 73 -16.02 -5.98 10.67
C LEU A 73 -17.23 -6.81 11.14
N ALA A 74 -18.27 -6.91 10.31
CA ALA A 74 -19.44 -7.73 10.58
C ALA A 74 -19.07 -9.22 10.80
N GLN A 75 -18.18 -9.77 9.98
CA GLN A 75 -17.68 -11.15 10.13
C GLN A 75 -16.90 -11.34 11.45
N LYS A 76 -16.05 -10.37 11.85
CA LYS A 76 -15.34 -10.44 13.14
C LYS A 76 -16.29 -10.36 14.32
N VAL A 77 -17.31 -9.51 14.28
CA VAL A 77 -18.34 -9.43 15.33
C VAL A 77 -19.11 -10.74 15.44
N GLN A 78 -19.47 -11.36 14.31
CA GLN A 78 -20.12 -12.69 14.30
C GLN A 78 -19.23 -13.78 14.92
N GLN A 79 -17.94 -13.80 14.60
CA GLN A 79 -16.98 -14.77 15.17
C GLN A 79 -16.87 -14.61 16.69
N VAL A 80 -16.76 -13.38 17.18
CA VAL A 80 -16.70 -13.08 18.61
C VAL A 80 -17.99 -13.50 19.32
N ASN A 81 -19.16 -13.18 18.76
CA ASN A 81 -20.44 -13.60 19.31
C ASN A 81 -20.58 -15.13 19.36
N GLY A 82 -20.13 -15.85 18.32
CA GLY A 82 -20.12 -17.31 18.30
C GLY A 82 -19.22 -17.90 19.38
N TYR A 83 -18.04 -17.33 19.59
CA TYR A 83 -17.10 -17.76 20.62
C TYR A 83 -17.70 -17.63 22.03
N PHE A 84 -18.30 -16.49 22.35
CA PHE A 84 -18.93 -16.28 23.65
C PHE A 84 -20.16 -17.18 23.85
N LYS A 85 -21.02 -17.32 22.83
CA LYS A 85 -22.20 -18.20 22.90
C LYS A 85 -21.82 -19.65 23.24
N ASN A 86 -20.77 -20.17 22.61
CA ASN A 86 -20.31 -21.54 22.86
C ASN A 86 -19.66 -21.69 24.26
N ARG A 87 -18.95 -20.67 24.73
CA ARG A 87 -18.33 -20.66 26.06
C ARG A 87 -19.36 -20.58 27.21
N PHE A 88 -20.46 -19.86 27.01
CA PHE A 88 -21.53 -19.80 28.02
C PHE A 88 -22.38 -21.09 28.02
N LYS A 89 -22.64 -21.67 26.84
CA LYS A 89 -23.39 -22.92 26.73
C LYS A 89 -22.68 -24.13 27.36
N SER A 90 -21.35 -24.18 27.30
CA SER A 90 -20.58 -25.25 27.96
C SER A 90 -20.61 -25.16 29.49
N LYS A 91 -20.74 -23.94 30.05
CA LYS A 91 -20.87 -23.74 31.50
C LYS A 91 -22.25 -24.08 32.04
N GLU A 92 -23.30 -23.96 31.23
CA GLU A 92 -24.66 -24.36 31.62
C GLU A 92 -24.83 -25.89 31.67
N SER A 93 -24.13 -26.63 30.80
CA SER A 93 -24.12 -28.11 30.83
C SER A 93 -23.34 -28.69 31.99
N GLU A 94 -22.27 -28.03 32.47
CA GLU A 94 -21.50 -28.46 33.66
C GLU A 94 -22.28 -28.24 34.97
N ASN A 95 -23.14 -27.23 35.03
CA ASN A 95 -23.97 -26.93 36.22
C ASN A 95 -25.31 -27.68 36.27
N SER A 96 -25.61 -28.52 35.28
CA SER A 96 -26.86 -29.31 35.21
C SER A 96 -26.64 -30.81 35.51
N GLU A 97 -25.39 -31.22 35.76
CA GLU A 97 -25.00 -32.60 36.11
C GLU A 97 -24.56 -32.76 37.59
N GLU A 98 -24.66 -31.70 38.41
CA GLU A 98 -24.60 -31.73 39.89
C GLU A 98 -26.00 -31.59 40.50
#